data_AF-A0A9D8QAL4-F1
#
_entry.id   AF-A0A9D8QAL4-F1
#
_cell.length_a   1.000
_cell.length_b   1.000
_cell.length_c   1.000
_cell.angle_alpha   90.00
_cell.angle_beta   90.00
_cell.angle_gamma   90.00
#
_symmetry.space_group_name_H-M   'P 1'
#
loop_
_entity.id
_entity.type
_entity.pdbx_description
1 polymer ?
#
loop_
_entity_poly.entity_id
_entity_poly.type
_entity_poly.pdbx_seq_one_letter_code
_entity_poly.pdbx_strand_id
1 'polypeptide(L)'
;MRTAGVQRRLLPAVIASGLLFFGLPDGPRAEPAAADEAELTYFLGRWATEPAERPGFETIIARGADCKRPVEIVSPSPGSIVRSVPRRDGSRPMTRFSVKRFGRDFPWWPEPTGPGLVARKLDDGGFLLAGLVAGRADWNNAIRHRRCG
;
A
#
# COMPACT_ATOMS: atom_id res chain seq x y z
N MET A 1 12.86 43.85 77.35
CA MET A 1 11.82 43.04 78.03
C MET A 1 11.32 41.98 77.06
N ARG A 2 11.14 40.74 77.56
CA ARG A 2 10.84 39.51 76.81
C ARG A 2 9.36 39.39 76.42
N THR A 3 9.09 38.81 75.27
CA THR A 3 7.92 37.94 74.95
C THR A 3 8.37 36.99 73.81
N ALA A 4 8.62 35.70 74.07
CA ALA A 4 7.72 34.56 73.82
C ALA A 4 7.07 34.64 72.41
N GLY A 5 7.31 33.78 71.42
CA GLY A 5 7.60 32.34 71.43
C GLY A 5 6.35 31.57 71.00
N VAL A 6 6.17 31.30 69.69
CA VAL A 6 5.21 30.29 69.17
C VAL A 6 5.77 29.66 67.89
N GLN A 7 6.07 28.36 67.97
CA GLN A 7 6.33 27.47 66.83
C GLN A 7 5.04 27.10 66.09
N ARG A 8 5.14 26.83 64.77
CA ARG A 8 4.35 25.92 63.91
C ARG A 8 4.40 26.47 62.46
N ARG A 9 4.62 25.75 61.36
CA ARG A 9 4.73 24.33 61.01
C ARG A 9 5.56 24.27 59.72
N LEU A 10 6.48 23.33 59.62
CA LEU A 10 7.07 22.90 58.34
C LEU A 10 5.97 22.21 57.53
N LEU A 11 5.64 22.73 56.35
CA LEU A 11 4.81 22.05 55.36
C LEU A 11 5.75 21.38 54.35
N PRO A 12 5.67 20.05 54.15
CA PRO A 12 6.35 19.40 53.04
C PRO A 12 5.51 19.65 51.78
N ALA A 13 5.99 20.52 50.89
CA ALA A 13 5.38 20.64 49.56
C ALA A 13 5.80 19.41 48.73
N VAL A 14 4.84 18.50 48.65
CA VAL A 14 4.87 17.25 47.89
C VAL A 14 5.15 17.51 46.41
N ILE A 15 5.98 16.62 45.87
CA ILE A 15 6.34 16.40 44.47
C ILE A 15 5.11 16.47 43.56
N ALA A 16 5.12 17.41 42.62
CA ALA A 16 4.28 17.34 41.42
C ALA A 16 5.18 16.97 40.23
N SER A 17 5.45 15.68 40.09
CA SER A 17 5.99 15.11 38.86
C SER A 17 4.96 15.32 37.76
N GLY A 18 5.11 16.40 37.01
CA GLY A 18 4.35 16.66 35.80
C GLY A 18 4.71 15.60 34.76
N LEU A 19 3.98 14.48 34.77
CA LEU A 19 3.80 13.63 33.60
C LEU A 19 3.14 14.49 32.53
N LEU A 20 3.96 15.16 31.72
CA LEU A 20 3.56 15.64 30.40
C LEU A 20 3.27 14.39 29.57
N PHE A 21 2.07 13.84 29.74
CA PHE A 21 1.42 13.06 28.72
C PHE A 21 1.25 14.01 27.53
N PHE A 22 2.25 14.02 26.65
CA PHE A 22 2.05 14.40 25.26
C PHE A 22 1.08 13.38 24.67
N GLY A 23 -0.22 13.60 24.91
CA GLY A 23 -1.27 13.08 24.06
C GLY A 23 -1.03 13.67 22.69
N LEU A 24 -0.22 12.98 21.88
CA LEU A 24 -0.22 13.20 20.44
C LEU A 24 -1.69 13.05 20.03
N PRO A 25 -2.31 14.09 19.46
CA PRO A 25 -3.63 13.91 18.89
C PRO A 25 -3.51 12.77 17.88
N ASP A 26 -4.44 11.81 17.95
CA ASP A 26 -4.68 10.85 16.88
C ASP A 26 -5.04 11.67 15.63
N GLY A 27 -4.00 12.15 14.94
CA GLY A 27 -4.13 12.89 13.71
C GLY A 27 -4.87 12.01 12.70
N PRO A 28 -5.64 12.60 11.78
CA PRO A 28 -6.26 11.84 10.71
C PRO A 28 -5.17 10.98 10.05
N ARG A 29 -5.36 9.65 10.02
CA ARG A 29 -4.46 8.75 9.28
C ARG A 29 -4.44 9.28 7.85
N ALA A 30 -3.33 9.91 7.46
CA ALA A 30 -3.20 10.51 6.15
C ALA A 30 -3.35 9.41 5.09
N GLU A 31 -4.39 9.53 4.27
CA GLU A 31 -4.55 8.73 3.07
C GLU A 31 -3.30 8.89 2.20
N PRO A 32 -2.73 7.82 1.62
CA PRO A 32 -1.65 7.97 0.65
C PRO A 32 -2.07 8.91 -0.49
N ALA A 33 -1.14 9.74 -0.94
CA ALA A 33 -1.38 10.69 -2.02
C ALA A 33 -1.83 9.96 -3.29
N ALA A 34 -2.63 10.62 -4.14
CA ALA A 34 -2.93 10.10 -5.47
C ALA A 34 -1.63 9.95 -6.29
N ALA A 35 -1.56 8.90 -7.10
CA ALA A 35 -0.47 8.77 -8.09
C ALA A 35 -0.65 9.82 -9.20
N ASP A 36 0.46 10.33 -9.72
CA ASP A 36 0.44 11.26 -10.84
C ASP A 36 0.21 10.53 -12.19
N GLU A 37 0.03 11.31 -13.26
CA GLU A 37 -0.28 10.78 -14.59
C GLU A 37 0.86 9.93 -15.18
N ALA A 38 2.12 10.31 -14.94
CA ALA A 38 3.28 9.58 -15.43
C ALA A 38 3.41 8.22 -14.71
N GLU A 39 3.09 8.20 -13.42
CA GLU A 39 3.04 7.00 -12.60
C GLU A 39 1.95 6.04 -13.03
N LEU A 40 0.76 6.58 -13.30
CA LEU A 40 -0.37 5.84 -13.83
C LEU A 40 -0.07 5.22 -15.19
N THR A 41 0.49 6.02 -16.10
CA THR A 41 0.83 5.60 -17.47
C THR A 41 1.76 4.39 -17.50
N TYR A 42 2.66 4.25 -16.51
CA TYR A 42 3.53 3.09 -16.39
C TYR A 42 2.76 1.75 -16.35
N PHE A 43 1.61 1.72 -15.69
CA PHE A 43 0.82 0.50 -15.52
C PHE A 43 -0.11 0.23 -16.70
N LEU A 44 -0.33 1.20 -17.59
CA LEU A 44 -1.24 1.04 -18.73
C LEU A 44 -0.64 0.12 -19.79
N GLY A 45 -1.49 -0.71 -20.39
CA GLY A 45 -1.14 -1.60 -21.49
C GLY A 45 -1.55 -3.05 -21.26
N ARG A 46 -0.90 -3.94 -22.00
CA ARG A 46 -1.13 -5.39 -22.01
C ARG A 46 -0.01 -6.10 -21.26
N TRP A 47 -0.38 -6.98 -20.35
CA TRP A 47 0.55 -7.63 -19.43
C TRP A 47 0.31 -9.12 -19.37
N ALA A 48 1.36 -9.90 -19.60
CA ALA A 48 1.39 -11.30 -19.23
C ALA A 48 1.66 -11.42 -17.73
N THR A 49 1.08 -12.44 -17.09
CA THR A 49 1.24 -12.68 -15.66
C THR A 49 1.93 -14.01 -15.39
N GLU A 50 2.83 -14.00 -14.42
CA GLU A 50 3.52 -15.20 -13.93
C GLU A 50 3.77 -15.12 -12.42
N PRO A 51 4.04 -16.24 -11.74
CA PRO A 51 4.45 -16.20 -10.34
C PRO A 51 5.68 -15.32 -10.17
N ALA A 52 5.69 -14.46 -9.15
CA ALA A 52 6.91 -13.77 -8.76
C ALA A 52 7.94 -14.79 -8.24
N GLU A 53 9.22 -14.52 -8.47
CA GLU A 53 10.29 -15.32 -7.88
C GLU A 53 10.25 -15.22 -6.36
N ARG A 54 10.49 -16.35 -5.69
CA ARG A 54 10.46 -16.45 -4.23
C ARG A 54 11.78 -17.05 -3.73
N PRO A 55 12.49 -16.38 -2.82
CA PRO A 55 13.69 -16.94 -2.22
C PRO A 55 13.40 -18.31 -1.60
N GLY A 56 14.22 -19.31 -1.91
CA GLY A 56 14.09 -20.67 -1.39
C GLY A 56 13.05 -21.54 -2.12
N PHE A 57 12.45 -21.07 -3.21
CA PHE A 57 11.54 -21.85 -4.05
C PHE A 57 11.99 -21.80 -5.51
N GLU A 58 11.91 -22.95 -6.18
CA GLU A 58 12.13 -23.03 -7.62
C GLU A 58 10.82 -22.83 -8.39
N THR A 59 10.87 -22.04 -9.47
CA THR A 59 9.73 -21.88 -10.37
C THR A 59 9.67 -23.06 -11.33
N ILE A 60 8.72 -23.97 -11.13
CA ILE A 60 8.58 -25.22 -11.91
C ILE A 60 7.82 -24.96 -13.24
N ILE A 61 7.08 -23.87 -13.37
CA ILE A 61 6.24 -23.60 -14.56
C ILE A 61 7.12 -23.05 -15.70
N ALA A 62 7.34 -23.89 -16.72
CA ALA A 62 8.18 -23.62 -17.90
C ALA A 62 7.56 -22.71 -18.98
N ARG A 63 6.26 -22.37 -18.89
CA ARG A 63 5.63 -21.44 -19.81
C ARG A 63 5.74 -20.05 -19.20
N GLY A 64 6.80 -19.31 -19.55
CA GLY A 64 6.95 -17.91 -19.18
C GLY A 64 5.75 -17.06 -19.64
N ALA A 65 5.71 -15.79 -19.21
CA ALA A 65 4.78 -14.75 -19.65
C ALA A 65 3.95 -15.04 -20.93
N ASP A 66 2.68 -15.44 -20.76
CA ASP A 66 1.75 -15.73 -21.87
C ASP A 66 1.01 -14.47 -22.35
N CYS A 67 1.48 -13.89 -23.45
CA CYS A 67 0.85 -12.73 -24.09
C CYS A 67 -0.37 -13.06 -24.96
N LYS A 68 -0.76 -14.34 -25.12
CA LYS A 68 -1.99 -14.70 -25.85
C LYS A 68 -3.25 -14.37 -25.06
N ARG A 69 -3.17 -14.31 -23.73
CA ARG A 69 -4.28 -13.96 -22.83
C ARG A 69 -3.83 -12.91 -21.81
N PRO A 70 -3.50 -11.69 -22.25
CA PRO A 70 -2.95 -10.69 -21.36
C PRO A 70 -4.02 -10.09 -20.45
N VAL A 71 -3.57 -9.67 -19.27
CA VAL A 71 -4.28 -8.68 -18.45
C VAL A 71 -4.18 -7.34 -19.17
N GLU A 72 -5.31 -6.64 -19.25
CA GLU A 72 -5.39 -5.31 -19.86
C GLU A 72 -5.62 -4.28 -18.77
N ILE A 73 -4.84 -3.20 -18.81
CA ILE A 73 -4.97 -2.07 -17.88
C ILE A 73 -5.13 -0.81 -18.70
N VAL A 74 -6.26 -0.12 -18.49
CA VAL A 74 -6.62 1.11 -19.20
C VAL A 74 -6.95 2.20 -18.19
N SER A 75 -6.80 3.46 -18.57
CA SER A 75 -7.20 4.61 -17.75
C SER A 75 -8.53 5.16 -18.27
N PRO A 76 -9.66 4.96 -17.56
CA PRO A 76 -10.94 5.56 -17.96
C PRO A 76 -11.06 7.03 -17.55
N SER A 77 -10.25 7.48 -16.58
CA SER A 77 -10.23 8.85 -16.07
C SER A 77 -8.91 9.12 -15.36
N PRO A 78 -8.49 10.40 -15.21
CA PRO A 78 -7.31 10.76 -14.45
C PRO A 78 -7.34 10.14 -13.04
N GLY A 79 -6.20 9.66 -12.55
CA GLY A 79 -6.10 9.09 -11.20
C GLY A 79 -6.59 7.64 -11.03
N SER A 80 -7.17 7.03 -12.07
CA SER A 80 -7.77 5.69 -11.99
C SER A 80 -7.32 4.76 -13.11
N ILE A 81 -7.40 3.46 -12.82
CA ILE A 81 -7.22 2.41 -13.82
C ILE A 81 -8.38 1.42 -13.75
N VAL A 82 -8.67 0.78 -14.88
CA VAL A 82 -9.49 -0.43 -14.95
C VAL A 82 -8.59 -1.58 -15.37
N ARG A 83 -8.56 -2.62 -14.53
CA ARG A 83 -7.86 -3.87 -14.81
C ARG A 83 -8.87 -4.92 -15.28
N SER A 84 -8.66 -5.46 -16.48
CA SER A 84 -9.42 -6.59 -17.02
C SER A 84 -8.57 -7.86 -17.01
N VAL A 85 -9.09 -8.93 -16.42
CA VAL A 85 -8.39 -10.21 -16.32
C VAL A 85 -9.13 -11.28 -17.11
N PRO A 86 -8.55 -11.86 -18.18
CA PRO A 86 -9.20 -12.95 -18.89
C PRO A 86 -9.26 -14.21 -18.00
N ARG A 87 -10.45 -14.80 -17.91
CA ARG A 87 -10.69 -16.09 -17.25
C ARG A 87 -10.80 -17.21 -18.26
N ARG A 88 -10.65 -18.46 -17.79
CA ARG A 88 -10.69 -19.66 -18.64
C ARG A 88 -12.04 -19.84 -19.34
N ASP A 89 -13.13 -19.43 -18.69
CA ASP A 89 -14.51 -19.45 -19.19
C ASP A 89 -14.80 -18.41 -20.29
N GLY A 90 -13.80 -17.62 -20.70
CA GLY A 90 -13.96 -16.57 -21.72
C GLY A 90 -14.42 -15.23 -21.16
N SER A 91 -14.80 -15.17 -19.88
CA SER A 91 -15.15 -13.91 -19.23
C SER A 91 -13.92 -13.02 -18.99
N ARG A 92 -14.16 -11.72 -18.90
CA ARG A 92 -13.15 -10.68 -18.64
C ARG A 92 -13.62 -9.74 -17.53
N PRO A 93 -13.67 -10.20 -16.27
CA PRO A 93 -13.97 -9.33 -15.13
C PRO A 93 -13.10 -8.07 -15.15
N MET A 94 -13.73 -6.94 -14.87
CA MET A 94 -13.10 -5.64 -14.80
C MET A 94 -13.22 -5.11 -13.37
N THR A 95 -12.14 -4.52 -12.88
CA THR A 95 -12.14 -3.84 -11.59
C THR A 95 -11.50 -2.47 -11.76
N ARG A 96 -12.22 -1.44 -11.30
CA ARG A 96 -11.74 -0.06 -11.27
C ARG A 96 -10.98 0.19 -9.96
N PHE A 97 -9.85 0.88 -10.06
CA PHE A 97 -9.00 1.23 -8.94
C PHE A 97 -8.64 2.71 -9.00
N SER A 98 -8.70 3.39 -7.85
CA SER A 98 -7.92 4.61 -7.64
C SER A 98 -6.48 4.23 -7.32
N VAL A 99 -5.52 4.82 -8.03
CA VAL A 99 -4.09 4.53 -7.83
C VAL A 99 -3.48 5.60 -6.93
N LYS A 100 -2.82 5.15 -5.87
CA LYS A 100 -2.13 5.99 -4.90
C LYS A 100 -0.61 5.81 -4.98
N ARG A 101 0.14 6.71 -4.35
CA ARG A 101 1.59 6.65 -4.18
C ARG A 101 1.95 6.52 -2.70
N PHE A 102 2.80 5.56 -2.38
CA PHE A 102 3.34 5.35 -1.04
C PHE A 102 4.81 4.90 -1.14
N GLY A 103 5.75 5.85 -1.05
CA GLY A 103 7.16 5.58 -1.28
C GLY A 103 7.42 5.09 -2.70
N ARG A 104 7.91 3.85 -2.85
CA ARG A 104 8.14 3.17 -4.14
C ARG A 104 6.98 2.30 -4.60
N ASP A 105 5.96 2.17 -3.76
CA ASP A 105 4.82 1.28 -3.94
C ASP A 105 3.57 2.08 -4.33
N PHE A 106 2.67 1.42 -5.06
CA PHE A 106 1.48 2.02 -5.63
C PHE A 106 0.24 1.26 -5.18
N PRO A 107 -0.41 1.65 -4.07
CA PRO A 107 -1.66 1.05 -3.66
C PRO A 107 -2.76 1.26 -4.73
N TRP A 108 -3.44 0.18 -5.09
CA TRP A 108 -4.58 0.18 -5.99
C TRP A 108 -5.82 -0.11 -5.16
N TRP A 109 -6.65 0.91 -5.01
CA TRP A 109 -7.82 0.87 -4.15
C TRP A 109 -9.06 0.61 -4.98
N PRO A 110 -9.61 -0.62 -4.95
CA PRO A 110 -10.86 -0.92 -5.63
C PRO A 110 -11.96 0.04 -5.19
N GLU A 111 -12.69 0.57 -6.16
CA GLU A 111 -13.85 1.43 -5.92
C GLU A 111 -15.11 0.55 -5.79
N PRO A 112 -15.96 0.74 -4.76
CA PRO A 112 -15.91 1.73 -3.69
C PRO A 112 -15.23 1.22 -2.38
N THR A 113 -14.66 0.02 -2.39
CA THR A 113 -14.31 -0.73 -1.18
C THR A 113 -13.05 -0.28 -0.45
N GLY A 114 -12.18 0.52 -1.08
CA GLY A 114 -10.93 0.99 -0.48
C GLY A 114 -9.74 0.06 -0.73
N PRO A 115 -8.77 -0.10 0.19
CA PRO A 115 -7.52 -0.82 -0.07
C PRO A 115 -7.68 -2.26 -0.56
N GLY A 116 -6.92 -2.66 -1.59
CA GLY A 116 -7.04 -4.02 -2.15
C GLY A 116 -5.73 -4.62 -2.65
N LEU A 117 -5.04 -3.93 -3.57
CA LEU A 117 -3.79 -4.42 -4.16
C LEU A 117 -2.69 -3.38 -3.98
N VAL A 118 -1.43 -3.81 -4.09
CA VAL A 118 -0.28 -2.91 -4.07
C VAL A 118 0.68 -3.31 -5.20
N ALA A 119 0.97 -2.36 -6.09
CA ALA A 119 1.92 -2.55 -7.17
C ALA A 119 3.31 -2.03 -6.81
N ARG A 120 4.36 -2.67 -7.33
CA ARG A 120 5.75 -2.20 -7.27
C ARG A 120 6.40 -2.32 -8.64
N LYS A 121 6.93 -1.23 -9.17
CA LYS A 121 7.66 -1.21 -10.45
C LYS A 121 8.95 -2.04 -10.34
N LEU A 122 9.33 -2.68 -11.44
CA LEU A 122 10.59 -3.40 -11.60
C LEU A 122 11.44 -2.71 -12.67
N ASP A 123 12.76 -2.90 -12.59
CA ASP A 123 13.73 -2.25 -13.48
C ASP A 123 13.66 -2.78 -14.93
N ASP A 124 13.15 -3.99 -15.13
CA ASP A 124 13.04 -4.69 -16.41
C ASP A 124 11.79 -4.32 -17.23
N GLY A 125 11.08 -3.25 -16.84
CA GLY A 125 9.81 -2.86 -17.47
C GLY A 125 8.61 -3.73 -17.07
N GLY A 126 8.74 -4.50 -15.98
CA GLY A 126 7.66 -5.23 -15.33
C GLY A 126 7.16 -4.59 -14.03
N PHE A 127 6.14 -5.16 -13.40
CA PHE A 127 5.79 -4.82 -12.03
C PHE A 127 5.29 -6.03 -11.24
N LEU A 128 5.41 -5.97 -9.92
CA LEU A 128 4.77 -6.92 -9.00
C LEU A 128 3.43 -6.37 -8.55
N LEU A 129 2.43 -7.23 -8.42
CA LEU A 129 1.13 -6.90 -7.84
C LEU A 129 0.85 -7.85 -6.67
N ALA A 130 0.82 -7.31 -5.46
CA ALA A 130 0.55 -8.05 -4.24
C ALA A 130 -0.87 -7.77 -3.73
N GLY A 131 -1.48 -8.78 -3.12
CA GLY A 131 -2.66 -8.57 -2.27
C GLY A 131 -2.27 -7.98 -0.92
N LEU A 132 -3.28 -7.66 -0.11
CA LEU A 132 -3.09 -7.21 1.28
C LEU A 132 -3.36 -8.34 2.28
N VAL A 133 -2.45 -8.52 3.23
CA VAL A 133 -2.60 -9.40 4.39
C VAL A 133 -2.27 -8.59 5.64
N ALA A 134 -3.22 -8.50 6.58
CA ALA A 134 -3.08 -7.72 7.82
C ALA A 134 -2.59 -6.26 7.57
N GLY A 135 -3.11 -5.61 6.52
CA GLY A 135 -2.76 -4.24 6.15
C GLY A 135 -1.39 -4.07 5.49
N ARG A 136 -0.70 -5.16 5.14
CA ARG A 136 0.61 -5.15 4.48
C ARG A 136 0.53 -5.84 3.13
N ALA A 137 1.31 -5.36 2.17
CA ALA A 137 1.44 -6.03 0.88
C ALA A 137 2.11 -7.40 1.05
N ASP A 138 1.43 -8.45 0.62
CA ASP A 138 1.93 -9.82 0.65
C ASP A 138 2.83 -10.08 -0.56
N TRP A 139 4.05 -9.55 -0.50
CA TRP A 139 5.05 -9.68 -1.57
C TRP A 139 5.45 -11.14 -1.82
N ASN A 140 5.32 -11.99 -0.81
CA ASN A 140 5.62 -13.41 -0.93
C ASN A 140 4.66 -14.11 -1.91
N ASN A 141 3.41 -13.65 -2.03
CA ASN A 141 2.44 -14.19 -2.96
C ASN A 141 2.11 -13.22 -4.12
N ALA A 142 3.04 -12.31 -4.44
CA ALA A 142 2.86 -11.37 -5.53
C ALA A 142 2.85 -12.05 -6.91
N ILE A 143 2.14 -11.42 -7.85
CA ILE A 143 2.11 -11.81 -9.25
C ILE A 143 2.97 -10.83 -10.04
N ARG A 144 3.93 -11.35 -10.82
CA ARG A 144 4.73 -10.54 -11.73
C ARG A 144 3.95 -10.30 -13.02
N HIS A 145 3.95 -9.05 -13.45
CA HIS A 145 3.39 -8.59 -14.71
C HIS A 145 4.55 -8.21 -15.63
N ARG A 146 4.63 -8.84 -16.79
CA ARG A 146 5.58 -8.52 -17.86
C ARG A 146 4.84 -7.93 -19.05
N ARG A 147 5.37 -6.84 -19.60
CA ARG A 147 4.73 -6.11 -20.70
C ARG A 147 4.69 -6.98 -21.95
N CYS A 148 3.55 -7.01 -22.62
CA CYS A 148 3.42 -7.60 -23.95
C CYS A 148 3.78 -6.57 -25.02
N GLY A 149 4.66 -6.95 -25.94
CA GLY A 149 5.04 -6.17 -27.12
C GLY A 149 3.94 -6.05 -28.16
#